data_AF-A0A383E7Y8-F1
#
_entry.id   AF-A0A383E7Y8-F1
#
_cell.length_a   1.000
_cell.length_b   1.000
_cell.length_c   1.000
_cell.angle_alpha   90.00
_cell.angle_beta   90.00
_cell.angle_gamma   90.00
#
_symmetry.space_group_name_H-M   'P 1'
#
loop_
_entity.id
_entity.type
_entity.pdbx_description
1 polymer ?
#
loop_
_entity_poly.entity_id
_entity_poly.type
_entity_poly.pdbx_seq_one_letter_code
_entity_poly.pdbx_strand_id
1 'polypeptide(L)' 'MKVLLIATNRHGRYMNNLQAQPLPLGLAYIAGYLDPERHSTRMLDLMFADDYLNEV' A
#
# COMPACT_ATOMS: atom_id res chain seq x y z
N MET A 1 5.88 17.73 -2.92
CA MET A 1 5.44 16.89 -4.07
C MET A 1 4.41 15.87 -3.57
N LYS A 2 3.43 15.46 -4.40
CA LYS A 2 2.46 14.42 -4.03
C LYS A 2 3.05 13.04 -4.34
N VAL A 3 3.01 12.13 -3.36
CA VAL A 3 3.55 10.77 -3.47
C VAL A 3 2.43 9.79 -3.15
N LEU A 4 2.19 8.85 -4.06
CA LEU A 4 1.26 7.74 -3.85
C LEU A 4 2.05 6.43 -3.79
N LEU A 5 1.95 5.73 -2.66
CA LEU A 5 2.55 4.42 -2.45
C LEU A 5 1.46 3.35 -2.65
N ILE A 6 1.67 2.41 -3.57
CA ILE A 6 0.66 1.41 -3.93
C ILE A 6 1.17 0.01 -3.60
N ALA A 7 0.49 -0.72 -2.73
CA ALA A 7 0.68 -2.15 -2.55
C ALA A 7 -0.13 -2.89 -3.63
N THR A 8 0.55 -3.61 -4.52
CA THR A 8 -0.08 -4.23 -5.71
C THR A 8 -0.43 -5.71 -5.55
N ASN A 9 -0.31 -6.22 -4.33
CA ASN A 9 -0.61 -7.59 -3.91
C ASN A 9 -2.13 -7.88 -3.86
N ARG A 10 -2.85 -7.59 -4.93
CA ARG A 10 -4.31 -7.78 -5.02
C ARG A 10 -4.74 -9.25 -5.10
N HIS A 11 -3.90 -10.07 -5.73
CA HIS A 11 -4.20 -11.47 -5.97
C HIS A 11 -3.20 -12.33 -5.21
N GLY A 12 -3.73 -13.29 -4.45
CA GLY A 12 -3.01 -14.37 -3.82
C GLY A 12 -2.35 -15.33 -4.80
N ARG A 13 -1.68 -14.81 -5.83
CA ARG A 13 -1.08 -15.58 -6.93
C ARG A 13 0.00 -16.56 -6.42
N TYR A 14 0.43 -16.39 -5.16
CA TYR A 14 1.34 -17.28 -4.43
C TYR A 14 0.73 -17.84 -3.12
N MET A 15 -0.57 -17.71 -2.89
CA MET A 15 -1.27 -18.29 -1.72
C MET A 15 -1.54 -19.79 -1.98
N ASN A 16 -0.50 -20.61 -1.97
CA ASN A 16 -0.63 -22.05 -1.78
C ASN A 16 -0.99 -22.32 -0.32
N ASN A 17 -2.14 -22.93 -0.03
CA ASN A 17 -2.66 -23.41 1.28
C ASN A 17 -2.56 -22.49 2.51
N LEU A 18 -1.88 -21.35 2.42
CA LEU A 18 -1.70 -20.33 3.44
C LEU A 18 -2.48 -19.10 3.02
N GLN A 19 -3.60 -18.85 3.69
CA GLN A 19 -4.29 -17.58 3.58
C GLN A 19 -3.54 -16.50 4.36
N ALA A 20 -2.47 -15.97 3.77
CA ALA A 20 -1.76 -14.82 4.32
C ALA A 20 -2.20 -13.53 3.60
N GLN A 21 -2.61 -12.54 4.39
CA GLN A 21 -2.85 -11.16 3.94
C GLN A 21 -1.77 -10.24 4.53
N PRO A 22 -0.54 -10.26 3.98
CA PRO A 22 0.57 -9.51 4.55
C PRO A 22 0.34 -8.00 4.43
N LEU A 23 0.55 -7.30 5.54
CA LEU A 23 0.58 -5.83 5.56
C LEU A 23 1.76 -5.30 4.73
N PRO A 24 1.63 -4.13 4.07
CA PRO A 24 2.65 -3.56 3.21
C PRO A 24 3.74 -2.84 4.03
N LEU A 25 4.43 -3.58 4.91
CA LEU A 25 5.45 -3.04 5.83
C LEU A 25 6.56 -2.26 5.10
N GLY A 26 6.99 -2.71 3.93
CA GLY A 26 7.98 -2.00 3.12
C GLY A 26 7.53 -0.60 2.72
N LEU A 27 6.25 -0.43 2.38
CA LEU A 27 5.69 0.89 2.08
C LEU A 27 5.58 1.77 3.33
N ALA A 28 5.28 1.17 4.49
CA ALA A 28 5.27 1.91 5.76
C ALA A 28 6.66 2.49 6.10
N TYR A 29 7.73 1.73 5.85
CA TYR A 29 9.10 2.23 6.01
C TYR A 29 9.41 3.41 5.09
N ILE A 30 9.02 3.32 3.82
CA ILE A 30 9.21 4.42 2.85
C ILE A 30 8.41 5.64 3.28
N ALA A 31 7.14 5.46 3.66
CA ALA A 31 6.28 6.54 4.11
C ALA A 31 6.86 7.25 5.34
N GLY A 32 7.39 6.50 6.31
CA GLY A 32 8.01 7.06 7.52
C GLY A 32 9.35 7.77 7.28
N TYR A 33 10.02 7.50 6.16
CA TYR A 33 11.25 8.20 5.77
C TYR A 33 11.01 9.49 4.99
N LEU A 34 9.82 9.66 4.39
CA LEU A 34 9.48 10.87 3.65
C LEU A 34 9.24 12.04 4.61
N ASP A 35 9.91 13.16 4.36
CA ASP A 35 9.69 14.42 5.09
C ASP A 35 8.25 14.94 4.84
N PRO A 36 7.38 14.98 5.87
CA PRO A 36 5.98 15.36 5.71
C PRO A 36 5.81 16.85 5.36
N GLU A 37 6.78 17.70 5.67
CA GLU A 37 6.75 19.12 5.31
C GLU A 37 7.04 19.33 3.80
N ARG A 38 7.70 18.35 3.16
CA ARG A 38 8.07 18.40 1.73
C ARG A 38 7.17 17.53 0.85
N HIS A 39 6.62 16.46 1.41
CA HIS A 39 5.90 15.44 0.68
C HIS A 39 4.55 15.15 1.31
N SER A 40 3.48 15.37 0.54
CA SER A 40 2.16 14.87 0.89
C SER A 40 2.08 13.43 0.40
N THR A 41 2.00 12.50 1.34
CA THR A 41 2.06 11.05 1.07
C THR A 41 0.71 10.40 1.33
N ARG A 42 0.26 9.56 0.39
CA ARG A 42 -0.93 8.70 0.52
C ARG A 42 -0.51 7.26 0.26
N MET A 43 -1.16 6.31 0.94
CA MET A 43 -0.93 4.88 0.74
C MET A 43 -2.23 4.24 0.26
N LEU A 44 -2.14 3.41 -0.77
CA LEU A 44 -3.23 2.58 -1.28
C LEU A 44 -2.80 1.12 -1.20
N ASP A 45 -3.59 0.30 -0.51
CA ASP A 45 -3.39 -1.14 -0.47
C ASP A 45 -4.46 -1.84 -1.30
N LEU A 46 -4.09 -2.38 -2.47
CA LEU A 46 -5.05 -3.03 -3.36
C LEU A 46 -5.58 -4.36 -2.82
N MET A 47 -4.97 -4.93 -1.78
CA MET A 47 -5.48 -6.14 -1.12
C MET A 47 -6.73 -5.85 -0.28
N PHE A 48 -6.79 -4.67 0.35
CA PHE A 48 -7.86 -4.30 1.30
C PHE A 48 -8.78 -3.19 0.79
N ALA A 49 -8.41 -2.51 -0.31
CA ALA A 49 -9.25 -1.48 -0.91
C ALA A 49 -10.49 -2.09 -1.59
N ASP A 50 -11.68 -1.64 -1.16
CA ASP A 50 -12.95 -2.05 -1.75
C ASP A 50 -13.22 -1.30 -3.05
N ASP A 51 -12.93 0.01 -3.07
CA ASP A 51 -13.07 0.88 -4.25
C ASP A 51 -11.87 1.82 -4.39
N TYR A 52 -10.75 1.24 -4.80
CA TYR A 52 -9.47 1.92 -4.96
C TYR A 52 -9.48 3.10 -5.95
N LEU A 53 -10.48 3.22 -6.84
CA LEU A 53 -10.60 4.36 -7.75
C LEU A 53 -11.10 5.62 -7.03
N ASN A 54 -11.78 5.44 -5.90
CA ASN A 54 -12.35 6.52 -5.10
C ASN A 54 -11.65 6.74 -3.74
N GLU A 55 -10.75 5.83 -3.32
CA GLU A 55 -10.08 5.90 -2.02
C GLU A 55 -8.88 6.88 -1.93
N VAL A 56 -8.21 7.23 -3.04
CA VAL A 56 -6.96 8.02 -3.03
C VAL A 56 -6.98 9.33 -3.78
#